data_AF-K0TQP4-F1
#
_entry.id   AF-K0TQP4-F1
#
_cell.length_a   1.000
_cell.length_b   1.000
_cell.length_c   1.000
_cell.angle_alpha   90.00
_cell.angle_beta   90.00
_cell.angle_gamma   90.00
#
_symmetry.space_group_name_H-M   'P 1'
#
loop_
_entity.id
_entity.type
_entity.pdbx_description
1 polymer ?
#
loop_
_entity_poly.entity_id
_entity_poly.type
_entity_poly.pdbx_seq_one_letter_code
_entity_poly.pdbx_strand_id
1 'polypeptide(L)' 'MWTHKAKLIAPDGAAFDEFGESVAIYGDAIVVSAPWDDDNGFYSGSTYVFAGSGEEWTHQAKLLAPDGAASDLF' A
#
# COMPACT_ATOMS: atom_id res chain seq x y z
N MET A 1 -3.45 -18.08 22.66
CA MET A 1 -2.23 -17.27 22.54
C MET A 1 -2.29 -16.62 21.16
N TRP A 2 -2.04 -15.32 21.04
CA TRP A 2 -1.96 -14.64 19.74
C TRP A 2 -0.58 -14.86 19.13
N THR A 3 -0.51 -14.98 17.80
CA THR A 3 0.75 -15.16 17.07
C THR A 3 0.78 -14.23 15.87
N HIS A 4 1.80 -13.38 15.80
CA HIS A 4 2.08 -12.54 14.64
C HIS A 4 2.45 -13.42 13.44
N LYS A 5 1.79 -13.20 12.29
CA LYS A 5 2.01 -14.01 11.07
C LYS A 5 2.83 -13.29 10.01
N ALA A 6 2.58 -12.01 9.76
CA ALA A 6 3.27 -11.25 8.73
C ALA A 6 3.32 -9.76 9.06
N LYS A 7 4.38 -9.09 8.59
CA LYS A 7 4.50 -7.64 8.54
C LYS A 7 4.57 -7.24 7.08
N LEU A 8 3.63 -6.43 6.63
CA LEU A 8 3.62 -5.88 5.27
C LEU A 8 4.40 -4.57 5.26
N ILE A 9 5.19 -4.36 4.21
CA ILE A 9 6.05 -3.19 4.03
C ILE A 9 5.95 -2.79 2.55
N ALA A 10 5.76 -1.50 2.26
CA ALA A 10 5.96 -0.96 0.92
C ALA A 10 7.42 -1.21 0.46
N PRO A 11 7.66 -1.88 -0.68
CA PRO A 11 9.03 -2.18 -1.13
C PRO A 11 9.91 -0.94 -1.37
N ASP A 12 9.28 0.18 -1.67
CA ASP A 12 9.82 1.50 -2.03
C ASP A 12 9.45 2.58 -1.01
N GLY A 13 8.90 2.20 0.15
CA GLY A 13 8.40 3.16 1.14
C GLY A 13 9.45 4.18 1.57
N ALA A 14 9.09 5.46 1.45
CA ALA A 14 9.89 6.60 1.85
C ALA A 14 9.33 7.28 3.10
N ALA A 15 10.07 8.26 3.60
CA ALA A 15 9.62 9.05 4.73
C ALA A 15 8.41 9.90 4.33
N PHE A 16 7.39 9.92 5.19
CA PHE A 16 6.14 10.67 5.01
C PHE A 16 5.12 10.12 4.03
N ASP A 17 5.36 9.01 3.34
CA ASP A 17 4.35 8.39 2.44
C ASP A 17 3.09 7.89 3.18
N GLU A 18 3.19 7.73 4.49
CA GLU A 18 2.13 7.22 5.38
C GLU A 18 1.54 5.87 4.94
N PHE A 19 2.41 4.95 4.51
CA PHE A 19 2.00 3.56 4.25
C PHE A 19 1.25 2.97 5.45
N GLY A 20 0.03 2.50 5.20
CA GLY A 20 -0.84 1.95 6.23
C GLY A 20 -1.82 2.94 6.83
N GLU A 21 -2.00 4.12 6.23
CA GLU A 21 -3.03 5.09 6.62
C GLU A 21 -4.43 4.45 6.58
N SER A 22 -4.73 3.73 5.49
CA SER A 22 -5.96 2.93 5.33
C SER A 22 -5.63 1.51 4.85
N VAL A 23 -6.41 0.53 5.35
CA VAL A 23 -6.24 -0.89 5.02
C VAL A 23 -7.59 -1.53 4.74
N ALA A 24 -7.68 -2.27 3.64
CA ALA A 24 -8.81 -3.14 3.33
C ALA A 24 -8.34 -4.58 3.11
N ILE A 25 -9.15 -5.55 3.53
CA ILE A 25 -8.90 -6.98 3.30
C ILE A 25 -10.15 -7.65 2.74
N TYR A 26 -10.00 -8.41 1.67
CA TYR A 26 -11.07 -9.21 1.09
C TYR A 26 -10.49 -10.48 0.46
N GLY A 27 -10.94 -11.64 0.95
CA GLY A 27 -10.42 -12.94 0.48
C GLY A 27 -8.92 -13.08 0.74
N ASP A 28 -8.18 -13.28 -0.33
CA ASP A 28 -6.72 -13.43 -0.38
C ASP A 28 -5.99 -12.14 -0.78
N ALA A 29 -6.66 -10.98 -0.70
CA ALA A 29 -6.09 -9.68 -1.02
C ALA A 29 -6.13 -8.72 0.18
N ILE A 30 -5.01 -8.05 0.42
CA ILE A 30 -4.89 -6.87 1.30
C ILE A 30 -4.48 -5.69 0.44
N VAL A 31 -5.15 -4.57 0.64
CA VAL A 31 -4.86 -3.30 -0.02
C VAL A 31 -4.47 -2.30 1.06
N VAL A 32 -3.34 -1.61 0.87
CA VAL A 32 -2.77 -0.66 1.82
C VAL A 32 -2.48 0.66 1.11
N SER A 33 -3.02 1.77 1.60
CA SER A 33 -2.76 3.10 1.03
C SER A 33 -1.44 3.68 1.55
N ALA A 34 -0.86 4.57 0.74
CA ALA A 34 0.21 5.50 1.09
C ALA A 34 -0.12 6.85 0.43
N PRO A 35 -1.04 7.64 1.01
CA PRO A 35 -1.65 8.78 0.32
C PRO A 35 -0.66 9.92 0.02
N TRP A 36 0.48 9.98 0.69
CA TRP A 36 1.49 11.03 0.49
C TRP A 36 2.69 10.59 -0.34
N ASP A 37 2.65 9.37 -0.88
CA ASP A 37 3.65 8.90 -1.83
C ASP A 37 3.71 9.82 -3.05
N ASP A 38 4.93 10.20 -3.45
CA ASP A 38 5.21 11.17 -4.50
C ASP A 38 5.80 10.55 -5.78
N ASP A 39 5.82 9.23 -5.89
CA ASP A 39 6.38 8.48 -7.03
C ASP A 39 5.71 8.78 -8.38
N ASN A 40 4.48 9.29 -8.37
CA ASN A 40 3.73 9.61 -9.59
C ASN A 40 3.26 11.07 -9.65
N GLY A 41 3.81 11.95 -8.81
CA GLY A 41 3.43 13.35 -8.69
C GLY A 41 3.47 13.83 -7.24
N PHE A 42 3.63 15.13 -7.00
CA PHE A 42 3.72 15.65 -5.63
C PHE A 42 2.48 15.29 -4.81
N TYR A 43 2.64 14.40 -3.82
CA TYR A 43 1.54 13.83 -3.04
C TYR A 43 0.42 13.25 -3.91
N SER A 44 0.78 12.55 -4.99
CA SER A 44 -0.19 11.88 -5.85
C SER A 44 -0.86 10.70 -5.15
N GLY A 45 -0.19 10.11 -4.16
CA GLY A 45 -0.63 8.91 -3.48
C GLY A 45 -0.35 7.63 -4.27
N SER A 46 -0.37 6.52 -3.55
CA SER A 46 -0.28 5.19 -4.12
C SER A 46 -1.00 4.17 -3.24
N THR A 47 -1.32 3.04 -3.84
CA THR A 47 -1.96 1.93 -3.14
C THR A 47 -1.24 0.61 -3.43
N TYR A 48 -0.91 -0.15 -2.40
CA TYR A 48 -0.16 -1.40 -2.49
C TYR A 48 -1.08 -2.60 -2.32
N VAL A 49 -0.99 -3.54 -3.26
CA VAL A 49 -1.74 -4.79 -3.24
C VAL A 49 -0.83 -5.92 -2.79
N PHE A 50 -1.23 -6.59 -1.72
CA PHE A 50 -0.64 -7.83 -1.24
C PHE A 50 -1.61 -8.96 -1.47
N ALA A 51 -1.12 -10.07 -2.03
CA ALA A 51 -1.91 -11.29 -2.16
C ALA A 51 -1.30 -12.42 -1.34
N GLY A 52 -2.16 -13.27 -0.80
CA GLY A 52 -1.73 -14.36 0.05
C GLY A 52 -2.81 -14.91 0.96
N SER A 53 -2.37 -15.78 1.86
CA SER A 53 -3.20 -16.29 2.94
C SER A 53 -2.56 -15.93 4.27
N GLY A 54 -3.28 -16.05 5.38
CA GLY A 54 -2.84 -15.60 6.72
C GLY A 54 -1.49 -16.14 7.25
N GLU A 55 -0.72 -16.89 6.44
CA GLU A 55 0.63 -17.37 6.74
C GLU A 55 1.70 -16.76 5.82
N GLU A 56 1.35 -16.38 4.59
CA GLU A 56 2.27 -15.82 3.60
C GLU A 56 1.56 -14.75 2.77
N TRP A 57 2.04 -13.51 2.87
CA TRP A 57 1.58 -12.36 2.08
C TRP A 57 2.73 -11.84 1.23
N THR A 58 2.45 -11.54 -0.04
CA THR A 58 3.45 -11.09 -1.00
C THR A 58 2.97 -9.82 -1.70
N HIS A 59 3.86 -8.84 -1.86
CA HIS A 59 3.56 -7.64 -2.64
C HIS A 59 3.38 -8.04 -4.12
N GLN A 60 2.22 -7.72 -4.68
CA GLN A 60 1.86 -8.05 -6.06
C GLN A 60 1.99 -6.83 -6.98
N ALA A 61 1.52 -5.68 -6.52
CA ALA A 61 1.48 -4.47 -7.32
C ALA A 61 1.43 -3.21 -6.47
N LYS A 62 2.00 -2.13 -7.02
CA LYS A 62 1.72 -0.75 -6.64
C LYS A 62 0.78 -0.15 -7.69
N LEU A 63 -0.29 0.46 -7.23
CA LEU A 63 -1.30 1.14 -8.03
C LEU A 63 -1.09 2.65 -7.89
N LEU A 64 -1.19 3.35 -9.01
CA LEU A 64 -0.99 4.79 -9.13
C LEU A 64 -2.18 5.40 -9.88
N ALA A 65 -2.54 6.63 -9.57
CA ALA A 65 -3.49 7.40 -10.37
C ALA A 65 -2.97 7.56 -11.81
N PRO A 66 -3.73 7.22 -12.87
CA PRO A 66 -3.21 7.27 -14.24
C PRO A 66 -2.77 8.64 -14.73
N ASP A 67 -3.29 9.72 -14.15
CA ASP A 67 -2.96 11.11 -14.52
C ASP A 67 -1.84 11.73 -13.68
N GLY A 68 -1.44 11.08 -12.57
CA GLY A 68 -0.38 11.57 -11.70
C GLY A 68 -0.65 12.96 -11.12
N ALA A 69 -1.93 13.30 -10.90
CA ALA A 69 -2.30 14.61 -10.42
C ALA A 69 -1.68 14.88 -9.04
N ALA A 70 -1.15 16.09 -8.88
CA ALA A 70 -0.58 16.50 -7.59
C ALA A 70 -1.67 16.62 -6.53
N SER A 71 -1.39 16.15 -5.32
CA SER A 71 -2.32 16.14 -4.18
C SER A 71 -3.63 15.38 -4.44
N ASP A 72 -3.59 14.37 -5.31
CA ASP A 72 -4.74 13.49 -5.56
C ASP A 72 -5.00 12.54 -4.39
N LEU A 73 -3.94 12.22 -3.63
CA LEU A 73 -3.98 11.34 -2.44
C LEU A 73 -4.62 9.97 -2.75
N PHE A 74 -4.29 9.42 -3.92
CA PHE A 74 -4.79 8.16 -4.46
C PHE A 74 -4.61 6.95 -3.53
#